data_AF-A0A9Q4DNP5-F1
#
_entry.id   AF-A0A9Q4DNP5-F1
#
_cell.length_a   1.000
_cell.length_b   1.000
_cell.length_c   1.000
_cell.angle_alpha   90.00
_cell.angle_beta   90.00
_cell.angle_gamma   90.00
#
_symmetry.space_group_name_H-M   'P 1'
#
loop_
_entity.id
_entity.type
_entity.pdbx_description
1 polymer ?
#
loop_
_entity_poly.entity_id
_entity_poly.type
_entity_poly.pdbx_seq_one_letter_code
_entity_poly.pdbx_strand_id
1 'polypeptide(L)'
;MKIFFVILIIVIILLAFILLDIFMGRAVYKKNAYEPVFSKKKSDIELIHCGADLVERMMEDIRQAVSSVHVMFFIMKNDEVSHNMFTLLKAKAKAGVSVYLLLDWSGSQKIKKPALETMKNAGVHVHFLNKPRFPYFFFHMQKRNHRKIAVIDGKIGYIGGFNIGEEYLGKKAKFGNWEDYHLRMKGEGVRDLQTLFTADLKRNTGSAELAPDVWPELPQGNISHKIYATDGYSLEKTYLANIAQAKDRITICTPYYIPTKPLQQALVKARKNGVAVTIIVPMKSDHPLVREAAFTYYSELLNAGCLIYRFYQGFYHVKALIIDDHFSIIGTANFDQRSFFLNEEVNVEIDDKAFTKEVYATIEEDINRSELLTKENFKKRTFRQRPAEWLGRALSYFL
;
A
#
# COMPACT_ATOMS: atom_id res chain seq x y z
N MET A 1 39.47 17.12 -20.30
CA MET A 1 39.67 15.77 -19.71
C MET A 1 39.81 15.79 -18.18
N LYS A 2 40.70 16.60 -17.59
CA LYS A 2 40.87 16.68 -16.11
C LYS A 2 39.60 17.12 -15.36
N ILE A 3 38.87 18.13 -15.85
CA ILE A 3 37.65 18.63 -15.20
C ILE A 3 36.54 17.57 -15.17
N PHE A 4 36.34 16.83 -16.27
CA PHE A 4 35.35 15.75 -16.33
C PHE A 4 35.63 14.65 -15.31
N PHE A 5 36.90 14.26 -15.16
CA PHE A 5 37.30 13.23 -14.18
C PHE A 5 37.07 13.68 -12.74
N VAL A 6 37.37 14.96 -12.43
CA VAL A 6 37.09 15.55 -11.11
C VAL A 6 35.58 15.55 -10.82
N ILE A 7 34.75 15.99 -11.78
CA ILE A 7 33.29 15.96 -11.64
C ILE A 7 32.78 14.54 -11.40
N LEU A 8 33.29 13.56 -12.17
CA LEU A 8 32.91 12.15 -12.01
C LEU A 8 33.25 11.63 -10.61
N ILE A 9 34.46 11.92 -10.10
CA ILE A 9 34.86 11.55 -8.73
C ILE A 9 33.92 12.17 -7.69
N ILE A 10 33.59 13.47 -7.83
CA ILE A 10 32.68 14.15 -6.92
C ILE A 10 31.30 13.47 -6.91
N VAL A 11 30.77 13.11 -8.08
CA VAL A 11 29.48 12.40 -8.20
C VAL A 11 29.55 11.04 -7.51
N ILE A 12 30.63 10.28 -7.71
CA ILE A 12 30.82 8.96 -7.06
C ILE A 12 30.86 9.10 -5.54
N ILE A 13 31.61 10.08 -5.03
CA ILE A 13 31.72 10.33 -3.58
C ILE A 13 30.35 10.72 -3.01
N LEU A 14 29.61 11.61 -3.68
CA LEU A 14 28.26 12.00 -3.27
C LEU A 14 27.29 10.81 -3.24
N LEU A 15 27.32 9.96 -4.27
CA LEU A 15 26.50 8.74 -4.31
C LEU A 15 26.88 7.76 -3.19
N ALA A 16 28.17 7.56 -2.94
CA ALA A 16 28.65 6.72 -1.84
C ALA A 16 28.18 7.25 -0.48
N PHE A 17 28.21 8.58 -0.28
CA PHE A 17 27.70 9.22 0.92
C PHE A 17 26.20 9.03 1.09
N ILE A 18 25.41 9.21 0.03
CA ILE A 18 23.95 8.98 0.04
C ILE A 18 23.63 7.52 0.39
N LEU A 19 24.34 6.57 -0.23
CA LEU A 19 24.14 5.14 0.04
C LEU A 19 24.53 4.77 1.47
N LEU A 20 25.62 5.35 1.99
CA LEU A 20 26.02 5.16 3.38
C LEU A 20 24.99 5.75 4.35
N ASP A 21 24.46 6.94 4.07
CA ASP A 21 23.38 7.58 4.86
C ASP A 21 22.14 6.68 4.90
N ILE A 22 21.70 6.18 3.75
CA ILE A 22 20.57 5.26 3.63
C ILE A 22 20.82 3.97 4.43
N PHE A 23 22.01 3.37 4.26
CA PHE A 23 22.37 2.12 4.92
C PHE A 23 22.43 2.26 6.44
N MET A 24 23.13 3.29 6.95
CA MET A 24 23.24 3.54 8.38
C MET A 24 21.90 3.95 8.99
N GLY A 25 21.14 4.81 8.31
CA GLY A 25 19.78 5.19 8.73
C GLY A 25 18.86 3.98 8.85
N ARG A 26 18.91 3.08 7.87
CA ARG A 26 18.17 1.81 7.90
C ARG A 26 18.59 0.91 9.05
N ALA A 27 19.88 0.81 9.34
CA ALA A 27 20.40 -0.02 10.44
C ALA A 27 19.96 0.51 11.81
N VAL A 28 19.93 1.83 11.99
CA VAL A 28 19.41 2.48 13.21
C VAL A 28 17.90 2.28 13.31
N TYR A 29 17.17 2.50 12.22
CA TYR A 29 15.72 2.38 12.19
C TYR A 29 15.22 0.97 12.54
N LYS A 30 15.92 -0.06 12.05
CA LYS A 30 15.60 -1.47 12.34
C LYS A 30 15.44 -1.78 13.82
N LYS A 31 16.25 -1.13 14.68
CA LYS A 31 16.23 -1.36 16.13
C LYS A 31 14.92 -0.90 16.79
N ASN A 32 14.22 0.04 16.16
CA ASN A 32 12.97 0.63 16.64
C ASN A 32 11.79 0.32 15.70
N ALA A 33 11.96 -0.65 14.78
CA ALA A 33 10.92 -1.02 13.83
C ALA A 33 9.72 -1.62 14.58
N TYR A 34 8.52 -1.17 14.23
CA TYR A 34 7.29 -1.69 14.82
C TYR A 34 6.59 -2.61 13.81
N GLU A 35 6.72 -3.93 14.02
CA GLU A 35 6.18 -4.95 13.11
C GLU A 35 5.21 -5.89 13.83
N PRO A 36 4.08 -5.38 14.33
CA PRO A 36 3.11 -6.20 15.05
C PRO A 36 2.45 -7.22 14.11
N VAL A 37 2.31 -8.44 14.62
CA VAL A 37 1.40 -9.46 14.11
C VAL A 37 0.34 -9.66 15.18
N PHE A 38 -0.88 -9.19 14.91
CA PHE A 38 -1.97 -9.28 15.88
C PHE A 38 -2.49 -10.72 15.97
N SER A 39 -3.22 -11.04 17.05
CA SER A 39 -3.86 -12.34 17.19
C SER A 39 -4.96 -12.52 16.15
N LYS A 40 -5.25 -13.78 15.80
CA LYS A 40 -6.41 -14.12 14.95
C LYS A 40 -7.70 -13.66 15.65
N LYS A 41 -8.58 -13.01 14.90
CA LYS A 41 -9.81 -12.37 15.37
C LYS A 41 -10.95 -12.61 14.40
N LYS A 42 -12.15 -12.13 14.76
CA LYS A 42 -13.28 -12.09 13.83
C LYS A 42 -13.92 -10.71 13.72
N SER A 43 -14.19 -10.32 12.48
CA SER A 43 -14.84 -9.07 12.11
C SER A 43 -15.85 -9.33 11.00
N ASP A 44 -16.82 -8.44 10.84
CA ASP A 44 -17.56 -8.36 9.59
C ASP A 44 -16.74 -7.49 8.65
N ILE A 45 -16.46 -7.99 7.45
CA ILE A 45 -15.56 -7.36 6.47
C ILE A 45 -16.29 -7.28 5.13
N GLU A 46 -16.31 -6.08 4.56
CA GLU A 46 -16.86 -5.79 3.24
C GLU A 46 -15.71 -5.42 2.29
N LEU A 47 -15.68 -6.01 1.09
CA LEU A 47 -14.79 -5.58 0.02
C LEU A 47 -15.37 -4.34 -0.67
N ILE A 48 -14.55 -3.32 -0.83
CA ILE A 48 -14.84 -2.13 -1.63
C ILE A 48 -13.83 -2.08 -2.76
N HIS A 49 -14.30 -2.21 -4.00
CA HIS A 49 -13.46 -2.23 -5.20
C HIS A 49 -13.71 -1.02 -6.13
N CYS A 50 -14.38 0.03 -5.61
CA CYS A 50 -14.63 1.28 -6.31
C CYS A 50 -14.25 2.47 -5.44
N GLY A 51 -13.43 3.39 -5.95
CA GLY A 51 -12.96 4.55 -5.18
C GLY A 51 -14.07 5.57 -4.88
N ALA A 52 -15.09 5.69 -5.74
CA ALA A 52 -16.23 6.56 -5.47
C ALA A 52 -17.08 6.03 -4.30
N ASP A 53 -17.38 4.73 -4.31
CA ASP A 53 -18.10 4.06 -3.21
C ASP A 53 -17.31 4.12 -1.90
N LEU A 54 -15.98 3.93 -1.94
CA LEU A 54 -15.11 4.10 -0.77
C LEU A 54 -15.27 5.48 -0.14
N VAL A 55 -15.13 6.54 -0.94
CA VAL A 55 -15.19 7.92 -0.42
C VAL A 55 -16.58 8.23 0.09
N GLU A 56 -17.63 7.81 -0.61
CA GLU A 56 -19.01 8.03 -0.17
C GLU A 56 -19.30 7.37 1.18
N ARG A 57 -19.01 6.06 1.31
CA ARG A 57 -19.21 5.32 2.57
C ARG A 57 -18.36 5.86 3.72
N MET A 58 -17.08 6.15 3.46
CA MET A 58 -16.20 6.70 4.49
C MET A 58 -16.68 8.08 4.96
N MET A 59 -17.09 8.95 4.03
CA MET A 59 -17.63 10.25 4.40
C MET A 59 -18.96 10.11 5.16
N GLU A 60 -19.81 9.14 4.82
CA GLU A 60 -21.05 8.89 5.56
C GLU A 60 -20.78 8.38 6.98
N ASP A 61 -19.89 7.40 7.15
CA ASP A 61 -19.48 6.94 8.48
C ASP A 61 -18.89 8.11 9.31
N ILE A 62 -18.07 8.97 8.70
CA ILE A 62 -17.54 10.18 9.36
C ILE A 62 -18.67 11.16 9.71
N ARG A 63 -19.68 11.35 8.84
CA ARG A 63 -20.86 12.20 9.13
C ARG A 63 -21.65 11.69 10.32
N GLN A 64 -21.65 10.39 10.58
CA GLN A 64 -22.34 9.78 11.71
C GLN A 64 -21.49 9.72 12.99
N ALA A 65 -20.17 9.95 12.89
CA ALA A 65 -19.25 9.86 14.02
C ALA A 65 -19.66 10.77 15.19
N VAL A 66 -19.61 10.24 16.41
CA VAL A 66 -19.97 10.96 17.65
C VAL A 66 -18.85 11.07 18.67
N SER A 67 -17.81 10.23 18.59
CA SER A 67 -16.69 10.25 19.53
C SER A 67 -15.36 10.62 18.86
N SER A 68 -14.96 9.90 17.81
CA SER A 68 -13.64 10.09 17.21
C SER A 68 -13.57 9.77 15.72
N VAL A 69 -12.65 10.44 15.03
CA VAL A 69 -12.32 10.20 13.63
C VAL A 69 -10.81 10.25 13.47
N HIS A 70 -10.21 9.09 13.21
CA HIS A 70 -8.77 8.92 13.04
C HIS A 70 -8.47 8.50 11.62
N VAL A 71 -7.80 9.36 10.85
CA VAL A 71 -7.55 9.15 9.42
C VAL A 71 -6.05 9.21 9.17
N MET A 72 -5.51 8.17 8.54
CA MET A 72 -4.10 8.06 8.16
C MET A 72 -4.00 7.64 6.70
N PHE A 73 -3.32 8.43 5.86
CA PHE A 73 -3.13 8.11 4.45
C PHE A 73 -1.71 8.43 3.96
N PHE A 74 -1.23 7.60 3.05
CA PHE A 74 -0.02 7.89 2.28
C PHE A 74 -0.21 9.15 1.41
N ILE A 75 -1.16 9.13 0.48
CA ILE A 75 -1.46 10.26 -0.39
C ILE A 75 -2.84 10.81 -0.06
N MET A 76 -2.86 12.09 0.23
CA MET A 76 -4.05 12.94 0.09
C MET A 76 -3.69 14.12 -0.80
N LYS A 77 -4.42 14.28 -1.90
CA LYS A 77 -4.15 15.33 -2.89
C LYS A 77 -4.71 16.68 -2.43
N ASN A 78 -4.40 17.72 -3.21
CA ASN A 78 -4.97 19.06 -3.02
C ASN A 78 -6.03 19.31 -4.11
N ASP A 79 -7.14 18.58 -4.02
CA ASP A 79 -8.25 18.55 -5.00
C ASP A 79 -9.62 18.52 -4.32
N GLU A 80 -10.72 18.58 -5.09
CA GLU A 80 -12.07 18.74 -4.55
C GLU A 80 -12.45 17.66 -3.53
N VAL A 81 -12.12 16.40 -3.83
CA VAL A 81 -12.39 15.24 -2.95
C VAL A 81 -11.75 15.45 -1.58
N SER A 82 -10.48 15.84 -1.57
CA SER A 82 -9.74 16.08 -0.33
C SER A 82 -10.29 17.29 0.44
N HIS A 83 -10.69 18.37 -0.25
CA HIS A 83 -11.28 19.56 0.38
C HIS A 83 -12.66 19.28 0.98
N ASN A 84 -13.46 18.43 0.37
CA ASN A 84 -14.75 17.99 0.91
C ASN A 84 -14.56 17.20 2.21
N MET A 85 -13.58 16.28 2.23
CA MET A 85 -13.23 15.59 3.46
C MET A 85 -12.68 16.55 4.53
N PHE A 86 -11.79 17.49 4.18
CA PHE A 86 -11.33 18.51 5.13
C PHE A 86 -12.49 19.31 5.73
N THR A 87 -13.47 19.68 4.92
CA THR A 87 -14.65 20.42 5.38
C THR A 87 -15.45 19.59 6.39
N LEU A 88 -15.67 18.31 6.10
CA LEU A 88 -16.36 17.39 7.00
C LEU A 88 -15.59 17.18 8.32
N LEU A 89 -14.28 16.94 8.26
CA LEU A 89 -13.44 16.77 9.44
C LEU A 89 -13.44 18.02 10.33
N LYS A 90 -13.39 19.23 9.75
CA LYS A 90 -13.53 20.48 10.51
C LYS A 90 -14.89 20.60 11.18
N ALA A 91 -15.97 20.24 10.48
CA ALA A 91 -17.31 20.27 11.04
C ALA A 91 -17.43 19.32 12.23
N LYS A 92 -16.85 18.13 12.14
CA LYS A 92 -16.82 17.14 13.22
C LYS A 92 -16.01 17.62 14.43
N ALA A 93 -14.82 18.15 14.21
CA ALA A 93 -14.01 18.73 15.29
C ALA A 93 -14.75 19.87 16.02
N LYS A 94 -15.41 20.76 15.29
CA LYS A 94 -16.24 21.83 15.88
C LYS A 94 -17.46 21.32 16.64
N ALA A 95 -17.97 20.14 16.29
CA ALA A 95 -19.06 19.46 16.99
C ALA A 95 -18.58 18.67 18.23
N GLY A 96 -17.29 18.75 18.59
CA GLY A 96 -16.71 18.09 19.77
C GLY A 96 -16.18 16.68 19.53
N VAL A 97 -16.23 16.17 18.29
CA VAL A 97 -15.62 14.88 17.93
C VAL A 97 -14.09 15.01 17.94
N SER A 98 -13.39 14.04 18.51
CA SER A 98 -11.92 14.01 18.50
C SER A 98 -11.40 13.62 17.11
N VAL A 99 -10.77 14.56 16.38
CA VAL A 99 -10.36 14.32 14.98
C VAL A 99 -8.85 14.39 14.82
N TYR A 100 -8.24 13.29 14.35
CA TYR A 100 -6.82 13.21 14.00
C TYR A 100 -6.64 12.88 12.53
N LEU A 101 -5.75 13.61 11.87
CA LEU A 101 -5.37 13.42 10.47
C LEU A 101 -3.85 13.26 10.36
N LEU A 102 -3.40 12.05 10.06
CA LEU A 102 -2.01 11.69 9.82
C LEU A 102 -1.75 11.54 8.32
N LEU A 103 -0.74 12.22 7.81
CA LEU A 103 -0.43 12.22 6.38
C LEU A 103 1.05 11.89 6.17
N ASP A 104 1.38 10.98 5.26
CA ASP A 104 2.79 10.84 4.88
C ASP A 104 3.31 12.15 4.24
N TRP A 105 4.47 12.60 4.69
CA TRP A 105 5.07 13.83 4.19
C TRP A 105 5.32 13.80 2.68
N SER A 106 5.87 12.70 2.16
CA SER A 106 6.22 12.62 0.74
C SER A 106 4.98 12.61 -0.15
N GLY A 107 3.94 11.85 0.25
CA GLY A 107 2.70 11.71 -0.52
C GLY A 107 1.80 12.94 -0.48
N SER A 108 1.86 13.72 0.61
CA SER A 108 0.87 14.77 0.90
C SER A 108 1.44 16.19 1.05
N GLN A 109 2.74 16.42 0.78
CA GLN A 109 3.40 17.75 0.84
C GLN A 109 2.77 18.84 -0.06
N LYS A 110 1.92 18.48 -1.04
CA LYS A 110 1.25 19.45 -1.93
C LYS A 110 0.04 20.13 -1.29
N ILE A 111 -0.42 19.68 -0.13
CA ILE A 111 -1.50 20.36 0.61
C ILE A 111 -0.98 21.72 1.09
N LYS A 112 -1.73 22.77 0.78
CA LYS A 112 -1.29 24.15 1.04
C LYS A 112 -1.34 24.47 2.55
N LYS A 113 -0.36 25.24 3.04
CA LYS A 113 -0.30 25.70 4.44
C LYS A 113 -1.61 26.34 4.94
N PRO A 114 -2.29 27.23 4.20
CA PRO A 114 -3.54 27.82 4.67
C PRO A 114 -4.64 26.77 4.96
N ALA A 115 -4.76 25.73 4.13
CA ALA A 115 -5.73 24.66 4.36
C ALA A 115 -5.44 23.94 5.68
N LEU A 116 -4.17 23.60 5.94
CA LEU A 116 -3.73 22.96 7.19
C LEU A 116 -4.00 23.85 8.41
N GLU A 117 -3.74 25.14 8.33
CA GLU A 117 -4.01 26.06 9.45
C GLU A 117 -5.52 26.19 9.71
N THR A 118 -6.37 26.22 8.68
CA THR A 118 -7.83 26.21 8.90
C THR A 118 -8.34 24.93 9.56
N MET A 119 -7.68 23.79 9.30
CA MET A 119 -8.00 22.51 9.94
C MET A 119 -7.64 22.54 11.42
N LYS A 120 -6.42 22.98 11.76
CA LYS A 120 -5.95 23.10 13.14
C LYS A 120 -6.82 24.08 13.94
N ASN A 121 -7.13 25.24 13.37
CA ASN A 121 -7.98 26.25 14.00
C ASN A 121 -9.42 25.75 14.26
N ALA A 122 -9.88 24.73 13.52
CA ALA A 122 -11.16 24.07 13.75
C ALA A 122 -11.10 22.95 14.80
N GLY A 123 -9.92 22.67 15.37
CA GLY A 123 -9.72 21.60 16.36
C GLY A 123 -9.23 20.27 15.79
N VAL A 124 -8.85 20.20 14.50
CA VAL A 124 -8.31 18.95 13.92
C VAL A 124 -6.83 18.80 14.23
N HIS A 125 -6.43 17.65 14.77
CA HIS A 125 -5.04 17.30 15.04
C HIS A 125 -4.36 16.79 13.77
N VAL A 126 -3.71 17.70 13.02
CA VAL A 126 -3.05 17.38 11.74
C VAL A 126 -1.56 17.16 11.92
N HIS A 127 -1.05 15.99 11.51
CA HIS A 127 0.37 15.65 11.58
C HIS A 127 0.87 15.06 10.26
N PHE A 128 2.09 15.44 9.88
CA PHE A 128 2.80 14.76 8.79
C PHE A 128 3.79 13.75 9.35
N LEU A 129 3.63 12.49 8.95
CA LEU A 129 4.50 11.37 9.25
C LEU A 129 5.74 11.40 8.36
N ASN A 130 6.83 10.80 8.84
CA ASN A 130 8.05 10.55 8.05
C ASN A 130 8.66 11.79 7.38
N LYS A 131 8.58 12.95 8.05
CA LYS A 131 9.30 14.15 7.64
C LYS A 131 10.82 13.89 7.59
N PRO A 132 11.51 14.28 6.50
CA PRO A 132 12.97 14.19 6.43
C PRO A 132 13.63 14.98 7.57
N ARG A 133 14.61 14.36 8.22
CA ARG A 133 15.35 14.94 9.35
C ARG A 133 16.77 14.39 9.44
N PHE A 134 17.62 15.07 10.21
CA PHE A 134 18.97 14.62 10.53
C PHE A 134 19.04 13.93 11.90
N PRO A 135 20.00 13.02 12.13
CA PRO A 135 20.87 12.40 11.11
C PRO A 135 20.09 11.49 10.15
N TYR A 136 20.71 11.07 9.04
CA TYR A 136 20.13 10.16 8.02
C TYR A 136 19.08 10.77 7.09
N PHE A 137 19.36 11.95 6.55
CA PHE A 137 18.37 12.70 5.77
C PHE A 137 17.89 11.92 4.54
N PHE A 138 18.80 11.25 3.82
CA PHE A 138 18.46 10.50 2.61
C PHE A 138 17.68 9.23 2.95
N PHE A 139 17.98 8.55 4.06
CA PHE A 139 17.15 7.47 4.56
C PHE A 139 15.71 7.93 4.85
N HIS A 140 15.53 9.03 5.58
CA HIS A 140 14.20 9.55 5.89
C HIS A 140 13.44 9.96 4.62
N MET A 141 14.14 10.55 3.63
CA MET A 141 13.56 10.82 2.31
C MET A 141 13.15 9.56 1.55
N GLN A 142 13.62 8.36 1.91
CA GLN A 142 13.18 7.10 1.32
C GLN A 142 12.06 6.42 2.09
N LYS A 143 11.87 6.71 3.38
CA LYS A 143 10.82 6.06 4.16
C LYS A 143 9.44 6.62 3.82
N ARG A 144 8.43 5.76 3.76
CA ARG A 144 7.03 6.16 3.52
C ARG A 144 6.12 5.46 4.50
N ASN A 145 5.18 6.20 5.07
CA ASN A 145 4.03 5.59 5.70
C ASN A 145 3.07 5.28 4.55
N HIS A 146 3.06 4.02 4.12
CA HIS A 146 2.23 3.58 3.00
C HIS A 146 0.87 3.04 3.49
N ARG A 147 0.60 3.12 4.80
CA ARG A 147 -0.64 2.69 5.44
C ARG A 147 -1.78 3.65 5.06
N LYS A 148 -2.98 3.09 4.87
CA LYS A 148 -4.22 3.82 4.60
C LYS A 148 -5.25 3.28 5.56
N ILE A 149 -5.41 3.94 6.71
CA ILE A 149 -6.27 3.50 7.81
C ILE A 149 -7.25 4.63 8.10
N ALA A 150 -8.53 4.32 8.23
CA ALA A 150 -9.47 5.20 8.92
C ALA A 150 -10.17 4.42 10.03
N VAL A 151 -10.28 5.01 11.22
CA VAL A 151 -11.03 4.46 12.34
C VAL A 151 -12.04 5.50 12.80
N ILE A 152 -13.32 5.12 12.80
CA ILE A 152 -14.45 5.97 13.17
C ILE A 152 -15.08 5.42 14.45
N ASP A 153 -15.15 6.26 15.46
CA ASP A 153 -15.66 5.99 16.82
C ASP A 153 -15.02 4.77 17.51
N GLY A 154 -13.86 4.32 17.04
CA GLY A 154 -13.27 3.04 17.45
C GLY A 154 -14.08 1.80 17.02
N LYS A 155 -15.15 1.96 16.21
CA LYS A 155 -16.13 0.91 15.85
C LYS A 155 -16.09 0.48 14.40
N ILE A 156 -15.69 1.37 13.50
CA ILE A 156 -15.60 1.13 12.07
C ILE A 156 -14.16 1.35 11.63
N GLY A 157 -13.60 0.40 10.90
CA GLY A 157 -12.25 0.44 10.37
C GLY A 157 -12.23 0.38 8.85
N TYR A 158 -11.32 1.13 8.24
CA TYR A 158 -11.02 1.07 6.81
C TYR A 158 -9.54 0.74 6.61
N ILE A 159 -9.25 -0.15 5.67
CA ILE A 159 -7.88 -0.54 5.30
C ILE A 159 -7.78 -1.01 3.85
N GLY A 160 -6.80 -0.52 3.08
CA GLY A 160 -6.60 -1.00 1.71
C GLY A 160 -5.75 -0.10 0.82
N GLY A 161 -5.82 -0.29 -0.50
CA GLY A 161 -4.86 0.31 -1.44
C GLY A 161 -5.18 1.74 -1.89
N PHE A 162 -6.46 2.13 -1.91
CA PHE A 162 -6.89 3.46 -2.36
C PHE A 162 -6.27 4.58 -1.53
N ASN A 163 -5.88 5.65 -2.21
CA ASN A 163 -5.56 6.94 -1.61
C ASN A 163 -6.70 7.93 -1.85
N ILE A 164 -6.54 9.16 -1.35
CA ILE A 164 -7.57 10.20 -1.46
C ILE A 164 -7.16 11.22 -2.53
N GLY A 165 -8.02 11.36 -3.54
CA GLY A 165 -7.87 12.29 -4.64
C GLY A 165 -8.71 11.92 -5.86
N GLU A 166 -8.92 12.86 -6.76
CA GLU A 166 -9.81 12.73 -7.93
C GLU A 166 -9.43 11.58 -8.87
N GLU A 167 -8.13 11.25 -8.97
CA GLU A 167 -7.65 10.16 -9.81
C GLU A 167 -8.14 8.79 -9.35
N TYR A 168 -8.30 8.62 -8.05
CA TYR A 168 -8.81 7.38 -7.43
C TYR A 168 -10.32 7.20 -7.65
N LEU A 169 -11.02 8.27 -8.07
CA LEU A 169 -12.43 8.26 -8.46
C LEU A 169 -12.59 8.18 -9.99
N GLY A 170 -11.51 7.91 -10.73
CA GLY A 170 -11.54 7.84 -12.19
C GLY A 170 -11.69 9.19 -12.90
N LYS A 171 -11.60 10.32 -12.18
CA LYS A 171 -11.79 11.66 -12.76
C LYS A 171 -10.58 12.17 -13.58
N LYS A 172 -9.51 11.38 -13.73
CA LYS A 172 -8.35 11.73 -14.57
C LYS A 172 -8.29 10.88 -15.84
N ALA A 173 -8.52 11.53 -16.98
CA ALA A 173 -8.53 10.90 -18.31
C ALA A 173 -7.27 10.07 -18.64
N LYS A 174 -6.08 10.51 -18.18
CA LYS A 174 -4.82 9.78 -18.40
C LYS A 174 -4.90 8.33 -17.91
N PHE A 175 -5.46 8.13 -16.72
CA PHE A 175 -5.49 6.82 -16.08
C PHE A 175 -6.80 6.09 -16.38
N GLY A 176 -7.93 6.79 -16.50
CA GLY A 176 -9.25 6.16 -16.57
C GLY A 176 -9.69 5.72 -15.18
N ASN A 177 -10.46 4.62 -15.08
CA ASN A 177 -10.81 4.07 -13.78
C ASN A 177 -9.56 3.63 -13.01
N TRP A 178 -9.54 3.86 -11.71
CA TRP A 178 -8.47 3.42 -10.82
C TRP A 178 -8.95 2.20 -10.05
N GLU A 179 -8.54 1.02 -10.49
CA GLU A 179 -8.94 -0.24 -9.85
C GLU A 179 -8.05 -0.51 -8.65
N ASP A 180 -8.64 -0.66 -7.48
CA ASP A 180 -7.96 -0.98 -6.23
C ASP A 180 -8.94 -1.61 -5.25
N TYR A 181 -8.46 -2.25 -4.19
CA TYR A 181 -9.31 -2.88 -3.16
C TYR A 181 -9.12 -2.20 -1.81
N HIS A 182 -10.24 -1.98 -1.13
CA HIS A 182 -10.31 -1.55 0.26
C HIS A 182 -11.21 -2.48 1.04
N LEU A 183 -10.96 -2.58 2.34
CA LEU A 183 -11.80 -3.29 3.28
C LEU A 183 -12.45 -2.28 4.20
N ARG A 184 -13.76 -2.42 4.39
CA ARG A 184 -14.48 -1.81 5.50
C ARG A 184 -14.79 -2.90 6.52
N MET A 185 -14.53 -2.65 7.79
CA MET A 185 -14.69 -3.66 8.83
C MET A 185 -15.38 -3.13 10.09
N LYS A 186 -16.14 -4.01 10.73
CA LYS A 186 -16.71 -3.85 12.07
C LYS A 186 -16.34 -5.05 12.94
N GLY A 187 -16.12 -4.83 14.23
CA GLY A 187 -15.71 -5.86 15.18
C GLY A 187 -14.22 -5.82 15.53
N GLU A 188 -13.69 -6.92 16.07
CA GLU A 188 -12.43 -6.94 16.84
C GLU A 188 -11.18 -6.43 16.10
N GLY A 189 -11.15 -6.51 14.77
CA GLY A 189 -10.06 -6.00 13.93
C GLY A 189 -9.91 -4.48 13.96
N VAL A 190 -10.98 -3.73 14.25
CA VAL A 190 -10.93 -2.26 14.36
C VAL A 190 -9.98 -1.83 15.48
N ARG A 191 -9.90 -2.62 16.56
CA ARG A 191 -8.94 -2.40 17.65
C ARG A 191 -7.49 -2.52 17.19
N ASP A 192 -7.17 -3.37 16.24
CA ASP A 192 -5.80 -3.47 15.71
C ASP A 192 -5.45 -2.27 14.84
N LEU A 193 -6.38 -1.83 13.99
CA LEU A 193 -6.20 -0.62 13.19
C LEU A 193 -6.04 0.63 14.09
N GLN A 194 -6.84 0.74 15.15
CA GLN A 194 -6.71 1.80 16.14
C GLN A 194 -5.37 1.74 16.88
N THR A 195 -4.87 0.53 17.17
CA THR A 195 -3.55 0.32 17.81
C THR A 195 -2.42 0.77 16.89
N LEU A 196 -2.47 0.40 15.61
CA LEU A 196 -1.50 0.84 14.61
C LEU A 196 -1.51 2.36 14.45
N PHE A 197 -2.71 2.97 14.33
CA PHE A 197 -2.85 4.42 14.23
C PHE A 197 -2.23 5.13 15.45
N THR A 198 -2.54 4.65 16.66
CA THR A 198 -2.04 5.20 17.92
C THR A 198 -0.52 5.06 18.02
N ALA A 199 0.05 3.95 17.57
CA ALA A 199 1.50 3.74 17.54
C ALA A 199 2.19 4.70 16.56
N ASP A 200 1.62 4.91 15.38
CA ASP A 200 2.15 5.86 14.38
C ASP A 200 2.05 7.31 14.87
N LEU A 201 0.96 7.68 15.54
CA LEU A 201 0.83 8.97 16.22
C LEU A 201 1.92 9.12 17.29
N LYS A 202 2.02 8.18 18.24
CA LYS A 202 3.00 8.22 19.35
C LYS A 202 4.43 8.36 18.85
N ARG A 203 4.80 7.58 17.83
CA ARG A 203 6.13 7.60 17.22
C ARG A 203 6.45 8.95 16.57
N ASN A 204 5.43 9.65 16.07
CA ASN A 204 5.60 10.93 15.40
C ASN A 204 5.59 12.13 16.36
N THR A 205 4.76 12.12 17.40
CA THR A 205 4.54 13.25 18.32
C THR A 205 5.22 13.09 19.68
N GLY A 206 5.64 11.87 20.04
CA GLY A 206 6.15 11.53 21.38
C GLY A 206 5.06 11.21 22.40
N SER A 207 3.80 11.57 22.13
CA SER A 207 2.64 11.28 22.96
C SER A 207 1.46 10.79 22.12
N ALA A 208 0.65 9.89 22.65
CA ALA A 208 -0.59 9.46 22.01
C ALA A 208 -1.73 9.52 23.02
N GLU A 209 -1.95 10.73 23.54
CA GLU A 209 -3.11 11.04 24.36
C GLU A 209 -4.31 11.15 23.43
N LEU A 210 -4.99 10.01 23.28
CA LEU A 210 -6.30 9.93 22.64
C LEU A 210 -7.38 10.06 23.72
N ALA A 211 -8.59 10.43 23.30
CA ALA A 211 -9.74 10.39 24.20
C ALA A 211 -9.98 8.96 24.73
N PRO A 212 -10.49 8.77 25.98
CA PRO A 212 -10.67 7.45 26.56
C PRO A 212 -11.64 6.52 25.80
N ASP A 213 -12.58 7.10 25.07
CA ASP A 213 -13.69 6.43 24.39
C ASP A 213 -13.33 5.85 23.00
N VAL A 214 -12.06 5.96 22.58
CA VAL A 214 -11.57 5.43 21.29
C VAL A 214 -11.38 3.90 21.29
N TRP A 215 -11.62 3.24 22.43
CA TRP A 215 -11.49 1.79 22.62
C TRP A 215 -12.79 1.14 23.12
N PRO A 216 -13.92 1.29 22.41
CA PRO A 216 -15.18 0.70 22.84
C PRO A 216 -15.08 -0.84 22.89
N GLU A 217 -16.05 -1.45 23.57
CA GLU A 217 -16.33 -2.87 23.37
C GLU A 217 -16.80 -3.11 21.94
N LEU A 218 -16.26 -4.16 21.32
CA LEU A 218 -16.53 -4.50 19.94
C LEU A 218 -17.18 -5.87 19.88
N PRO A 219 -18.28 -6.02 19.14
CA PRO A 219 -18.86 -7.34 18.91
C PRO A 219 -17.88 -8.19 18.09
N GLN A 220 -17.95 -9.50 18.30
CA GLN A 220 -17.27 -10.45 17.43
C GLN A 220 -18.02 -10.52 16.10
N GLY A 221 -17.30 -10.39 14.98
CA GLY A 221 -17.88 -10.59 13.66
C GLY A 221 -17.83 -12.04 13.18
N ASN A 222 -18.07 -12.25 11.89
CA ASN A 222 -18.17 -13.58 11.30
C ASN A 222 -16.90 -14.07 10.59
N ILE A 223 -16.16 -13.16 9.96
CA ILE A 223 -15.02 -13.47 9.09
C ILE A 223 -13.75 -13.55 9.93
N SER A 224 -13.03 -14.67 9.83
CA SER A 224 -11.77 -14.82 10.54
C SER A 224 -10.62 -14.15 9.80
N HIS A 225 -9.86 -13.33 10.54
CA HIS A 225 -8.76 -12.59 9.96
C HIS A 225 -7.63 -12.37 10.97
N LYS A 226 -6.51 -11.89 10.44
CA LYS A 226 -5.33 -11.50 11.20
C LYS A 226 -4.67 -10.31 10.53
N ILE A 227 -4.52 -9.22 11.27
CA ILE A 227 -3.86 -8.00 10.79
C ILE A 227 -2.38 -8.08 11.14
N TYR A 228 -1.53 -7.63 10.24
CA TYR A 228 -0.11 -7.44 10.51
C TYR A 228 0.41 -6.18 9.83
N ALA A 229 1.38 -5.55 10.46
CA ALA A 229 2.08 -4.40 9.91
C ALA A 229 3.58 -4.67 9.85
N THR A 230 4.23 -4.02 8.90
CA THR A 230 5.67 -4.10 8.67
C THR A 230 6.23 -2.69 8.57
N ASP A 231 7.50 -2.57 8.92
CA ASP A 231 8.32 -1.38 8.75
C ASP A 231 9.44 -1.65 7.71
N GLY A 232 9.27 -2.73 6.93
CA GLY A 232 10.16 -3.15 5.86
C GLY A 232 11.17 -4.23 6.25
N TYR A 233 10.82 -5.13 7.18
CA TYR A 233 11.73 -6.21 7.60
C TYR A 233 11.09 -7.60 7.65
N SER A 234 9.79 -7.73 7.92
CA SER A 234 9.11 -9.05 8.04
C SER A 234 8.34 -9.49 6.81
N LEU A 235 7.94 -8.55 5.94
CA LEU A 235 6.94 -8.80 4.90
C LEU A 235 7.34 -9.91 3.91
N GLU A 236 8.59 -9.93 3.43
CA GLU A 236 9.09 -10.97 2.52
C GLU A 236 8.94 -12.37 3.14
N LYS A 237 9.28 -12.52 4.43
CA LYS A 237 9.16 -13.79 5.14
C LYS A 237 7.71 -14.25 5.24
N THR A 238 6.79 -13.33 5.55
CA THR A 238 5.35 -13.63 5.60
C THR A 238 4.82 -14.10 4.25
N TYR A 239 5.14 -13.39 3.16
CA TYR A 239 4.74 -13.79 1.82
C TYR A 239 5.32 -15.15 1.39
N LEU A 240 6.60 -15.42 1.69
CA LEU A 240 7.21 -16.72 1.42
C LEU A 240 6.49 -17.86 2.17
N ALA A 241 6.12 -17.65 3.43
CA ALA A 241 5.38 -18.63 4.22
C ALA A 241 3.99 -18.91 3.65
N ASN A 242 3.29 -17.88 3.17
CA ASN A 242 1.96 -18.03 2.57
C ASN A 242 2.03 -18.71 1.20
N ILE A 243 2.99 -18.32 0.34
CA ILE A 243 3.22 -18.97 -0.97
C ILE A 243 3.56 -20.46 -0.81
N ALA A 244 4.35 -20.81 0.22
CA ALA A 244 4.74 -22.19 0.48
C ALA A 244 3.57 -23.11 0.88
N GLN A 245 2.45 -22.56 1.33
CA GLN A 245 1.27 -23.31 1.74
C GLN A 245 0.29 -23.60 0.60
N ALA A 246 0.44 -22.93 -0.54
CA ALA A 246 -0.47 -23.07 -1.67
C ALA A 246 -0.47 -24.48 -2.26
N LYS A 247 -1.66 -25.02 -2.53
CA LYS A 247 -1.83 -26.37 -3.10
C LYS A 247 -2.37 -26.35 -4.52
N ASP A 248 -3.28 -25.43 -4.81
CA ASP A 248 -4.05 -25.38 -6.06
C ASP A 248 -3.75 -24.11 -6.85
N ARG A 249 -3.78 -22.93 -6.22
CA ARG A 249 -3.56 -21.65 -6.93
C ARG A 249 -2.91 -20.56 -6.09
N ILE A 250 -2.21 -19.68 -6.79
CA ILE A 250 -1.69 -18.40 -6.31
C ILE A 250 -2.09 -17.32 -7.31
N THR A 251 -2.82 -16.30 -6.87
CA THR A 251 -3.13 -15.13 -7.69
C THR A 251 -2.57 -13.87 -7.05
N ILE A 252 -1.70 -13.15 -7.76
CA ILE A 252 -1.09 -11.89 -7.30
C ILE A 252 -1.66 -10.75 -8.11
N CYS A 253 -2.23 -9.77 -7.42
CA CYS A 253 -2.68 -8.51 -7.98
C CYS A 253 -1.78 -7.41 -7.43
N THR A 254 -1.06 -6.71 -8.32
CA THR A 254 -0.11 -5.67 -7.90
C THR A 254 0.03 -4.61 -8.99
N PRO A 255 0.16 -3.31 -8.65
CA PRO A 255 0.60 -2.32 -9.63
C PRO A 255 2.04 -2.56 -10.09
N TYR A 256 2.88 -3.10 -9.19
CA TYR A 256 4.32 -3.21 -9.38
C TYR A 256 4.76 -4.63 -9.04
N TYR A 257 5.23 -5.36 -10.07
CA TYR A 257 5.80 -6.70 -9.89
C TYR A 257 7.32 -6.61 -9.96
N ILE A 258 7.96 -6.33 -8.83
CA ILE A 258 9.41 -6.22 -8.69
C ILE A 258 9.83 -7.06 -7.48
N PRO A 259 9.64 -8.39 -7.54
CA PRO A 259 9.88 -9.24 -6.39
C PRO A 259 11.35 -9.32 -6.02
N THR A 260 11.60 -9.81 -4.81
CA THR A 260 12.91 -10.27 -4.42
C THR A 260 13.24 -11.60 -5.13
N LYS A 261 14.53 -11.97 -5.15
CA LYS A 261 14.95 -13.26 -5.71
C LYS A 261 14.28 -14.46 -5.01
N PRO A 262 14.19 -14.52 -3.67
CA PRO A 262 13.46 -15.58 -2.98
C PRO A 262 11.99 -15.70 -3.40
N LEU A 263 11.25 -14.58 -3.46
CA LEU A 263 9.82 -14.60 -3.84
C LEU A 263 9.62 -15.05 -5.28
N GLN A 264 10.45 -14.55 -6.20
CA GLN A 264 10.43 -14.96 -7.60
C GLN A 264 10.65 -16.48 -7.74
N GLN A 265 11.66 -17.02 -7.05
CA GLN A 265 11.97 -18.45 -7.07
C GLN A 265 10.87 -19.30 -6.43
N ALA A 266 10.23 -18.81 -5.36
CA ALA A 266 9.13 -19.49 -4.71
C ALA A 266 7.93 -19.66 -5.66
N LEU A 267 7.57 -18.62 -6.41
CA LEU A 267 6.48 -18.67 -7.40
C LEU A 267 6.79 -19.62 -8.56
N VAL A 268 8.02 -19.56 -9.09
CA VAL A 268 8.47 -20.48 -10.16
C VAL A 268 8.45 -21.94 -9.66
N LYS A 269 8.87 -22.18 -8.42
CA LYS A 269 8.84 -23.51 -7.80
C LYS A 269 7.41 -24.00 -7.58
N ALA A 270 6.52 -23.16 -7.05
CA ALA A 270 5.11 -23.49 -6.88
C ALA A 270 4.49 -23.90 -8.22
N ARG A 271 4.76 -23.12 -9.28
CA ARG A 271 4.25 -23.44 -10.62
C ARG A 271 4.75 -24.79 -11.15
N LYS A 272 6.03 -25.11 -10.95
CA LYS A 272 6.63 -26.40 -11.33
C LYS A 272 6.05 -27.57 -10.55
N ASN A 273 5.58 -27.33 -9.32
CA ASN A 273 4.92 -28.32 -8.47
C ASN A 273 3.42 -28.50 -8.79
N GLY A 274 2.90 -27.85 -9.83
CA GLY A 274 1.51 -28.00 -10.29
C GLY A 274 0.55 -26.91 -9.81
N VAL A 275 0.97 -26.01 -8.94
CA VAL A 275 0.14 -24.88 -8.48
C VAL A 275 -0.08 -23.89 -9.63
N ALA A 276 -1.33 -23.49 -9.89
CA ALA A 276 -1.61 -22.44 -10.87
C ALA A 276 -1.12 -21.08 -10.35
N VAL A 277 -0.30 -20.37 -11.13
CA VAL A 277 0.22 -19.05 -10.72
C VAL A 277 -0.20 -18.00 -11.72
N THR A 278 -0.99 -17.03 -11.26
CA THR A 278 -1.52 -15.92 -12.06
C THR A 278 -1.08 -14.59 -11.48
N ILE A 279 -0.60 -13.68 -12.33
CA ILE A 279 -0.20 -12.33 -11.94
C ILE A 279 -0.98 -11.32 -12.78
N ILE A 280 -1.57 -10.32 -12.13
CA ILE A 280 -2.28 -9.22 -12.78
C ILE A 280 -1.55 -7.93 -12.46
N VAL A 281 -1.20 -7.20 -13.53
CA VAL A 281 -0.43 -5.96 -13.50
C VAL A 281 -1.05 -4.92 -14.44
N PRO A 282 -0.82 -3.62 -14.22
CA PRO A 282 -1.31 -2.59 -15.12
C PRO A 282 -0.58 -2.63 -16.47
N MET A 283 -1.32 -2.38 -17.55
CA MET A 283 -0.72 -2.14 -18.87
C MET A 283 -0.12 -0.73 -18.96
N LYS A 284 -0.76 0.25 -18.30
CA LYS A 284 -0.28 1.64 -18.19
C LYS A 284 0.74 1.78 -17.06
N SER A 285 1.67 2.72 -17.18
CA SER A 285 2.64 3.05 -16.12
C SER A 285 2.33 4.44 -15.56
N ASP A 286 2.35 4.59 -14.25
CA ASP A 286 2.21 5.86 -13.54
C ASP A 286 3.58 6.41 -13.08
N HIS A 287 4.55 5.53 -12.83
CA HIS A 287 5.93 5.87 -12.49
C HIS A 287 6.95 5.50 -13.60
N PRO A 288 8.04 6.27 -13.76
CA PRO A 288 9.13 5.93 -14.68
C PRO A 288 9.87 4.66 -14.25
N LEU A 289 10.29 3.83 -15.22
CA LEU A 289 11.14 2.65 -15.05
C LEU A 289 10.54 1.47 -14.28
N VAL A 290 9.42 1.65 -13.55
CA VAL A 290 8.77 0.59 -12.78
C VAL A 290 8.28 -0.53 -13.69
N ARG A 291 7.60 -0.17 -14.78
CA ARG A 291 7.18 -1.14 -15.80
C ARG A 291 8.38 -1.86 -16.38
N GLU A 292 9.40 -1.13 -16.79
CA GLU A 292 10.61 -1.68 -17.41
C GLU A 292 11.36 -2.62 -16.44
N ALA A 293 11.42 -2.31 -15.15
CA ALA A 293 11.97 -3.19 -14.13
C ALA A 293 11.18 -4.51 -14.05
N ALA A 294 9.85 -4.44 -14.05
CA ALA A 294 8.98 -5.62 -13.98
C ALA A 294 9.18 -6.60 -15.15
N PHE A 295 9.41 -6.08 -16.37
CA PHE A 295 9.69 -6.88 -17.56
C PHE A 295 10.89 -7.83 -17.39
N THR A 296 11.85 -7.50 -16.53
CA THR A 296 13.01 -8.36 -16.24
C THR A 296 12.66 -9.65 -15.50
N TYR A 297 11.51 -9.70 -14.81
CA TYR A 297 11.07 -10.86 -14.04
C TYR A 297 10.09 -11.76 -14.80
N TYR A 298 9.40 -11.23 -15.81
CA TYR A 298 8.35 -11.96 -16.53
C TYR A 298 8.87 -13.16 -17.34
N SER A 299 10.09 -13.08 -17.87
CA SER A 299 10.64 -14.16 -18.72
C SER A 299 10.65 -15.51 -17.99
N GLU A 300 11.10 -15.52 -16.74
CA GLU A 300 11.22 -16.73 -15.93
C GLU A 300 9.83 -17.31 -15.58
N LEU A 301 8.87 -16.44 -15.24
CA LEU A 301 7.48 -16.82 -14.96
C LEU A 301 6.79 -17.43 -16.18
N LEU A 302 6.88 -16.75 -17.33
CA LEU A 302 6.31 -17.24 -18.59
C LEU A 302 6.92 -18.58 -18.99
N ASN A 303 8.23 -18.77 -18.77
CA ASN A 303 8.90 -20.03 -19.04
C ASN A 303 8.48 -21.16 -18.09
N ALA A 304 8.19 -20.83 -16.83
CA ALA A 304 7.62 -21.77 -15.86
C ALA A 304 6.15 -22.13 -16.15
N GLY A 305 5.47 -21.35 -17.01
CA GLY A 305 4.06 -21.55 -17.35
C GLY A 305 3.09 -20.79 -16.43
N CYS A 306 3.57 -19.76 -15.73
CA CYS A 306 2.70 -18.81 -15.03
C CYS A 306 1.95 -17.93 -16.05
N LEU A 307 0.79 -17.42 -15.65
CA LEU A 307 -0.02 -16.49 -16.44
C LEU A 307 0.23 -15.06 -15.97
N ILE A 308 0.39 -14.14 -16.92
CA ILE A 308 0.56 -12.71 -16.64
C ILE A 308 -0.49 -11.95 -17.44
N TYR A 309 -1.44 -11.33 -16.75
CA TYR A 309 -2.49 -10.51 -17.32
C TYR A 309 -2.14 -9.03 -17.16
N ARG A 310 -2.30 -8.28 -18.25
CA ARG A 310 -2.06 -6.83 -18.29
C ARG A 310 -3.40 -6.12 -18.42
N PHE A 311 -3.84 -5.52 -17.32
CA PHE A 311 -5.10 -4.79 -17.26
C PHE A 311 -5.05 -3.52 -18.11
N TYR A 312 -6.02 -3.35 -19.02
CA TYR A 312 -6.02 -2.25 -19.99
C TYR A 312 -7.14 -1.21 -19.76
N GLN A 313 -8.20 -1.54 -19.01
CA GLN A 313 -9.37 -0.67 -18.82
C GLN A 313 -9.19 0.33 -17.66
N GLY A 314 -8.03 0.99 -17.58
CA GLY A 314 -7.75 1.92 -16.49
C GLY A 314 -6.31 1.84 -16.00
N PHE A 315 -6.12 2.15 -14.72
CA PHE A 315 -4.89 1.85 -14.00
C PHE A 315 -5.18 0.83 -12.89
N TYR A 316 -4.45 -0.29 -12.93
CA TYR A 316 -4.60 -1.39 -11.98
C TYR A 316 -3.64 -1.20 -10.80
N HIS A 317 -4.21 -0.94 -9.63
CA HIS A 317 -3.47 -0.65 -8.41
C HIS A 317 -3.89 -1.54 -7.24
N VAL A 318 -4.56 -2.66 -7.50
CA VAL A 318 -4.91 -3.65 -6.47
C VAL A 318 -3.65 -4.19 -5.78
N LYS A 319 -3.73 -4.43 -4.47
CA LYS A 319 -2.72 -5.16 -3.66
C LYS A 319 -3.37 -6.36 -3.00
N ALA A 320 -3.41 -7.47 -3.73
CA ALA A 320 -4.03 -8.69 -3.25
C ALA A 320 -3.19 -9.93 -3.56
N LEU A 321 -3.17 -10.88 -2.63
CA LEU A 321 -2.66 -12.23 -2.82
C LEU A 321 -3.74 -13.22 -2.44
N ILE A 322 -4.13 -14.07 -3.38
CA ILE A 322 -5.08 -15.17 -3.15
C ILE A 322 -4.31 -16.48 -3.14
N ILE A 323 -4.53 -17.29 -2.11
CA ILE A 323 -3.99 -18.64 -1.97
C ILE A 323 -5.17 -19.62 -1.93
N ASP A 324 -5.18 -20.55 -2.87
CA ASP A 324 -6.23 -21.55 -3.02
C ASP A 324 -7.63 -20.91 -3.12
N ASP A 325 -8.65 -21.48 -2.45
CA ASP A 325 -10.04 -21.00 -2.49
C ASP A 325 -10.55 -20.41 -1.17
N HIS A 326 -9.68 -20.25 -0.17
CA HIS A 326 -10.06 -19.91 1.21
C HIS A 326 -9.24 -18.81 1.86
N PHE A 327 -8.09 -18.46 1.29
CA PHE A 327 -7.19 -17.50 1.90
C PHE A 327 -6.89 -16.32 0.99
N SER A 328 -7.07 -15.11 1.52
CA SER A 328 -6.76 -13.86 0.82
C SER A 328 -5.96 -12.92 1.71
N ILE A 329 -5.08 -12.15 1.10
CA ILE A 329 -4.36 -11.06 1.74
C ILE A 329 -4.70 -9.80 0.96
N ILE A 330 -5.25 -8.80 1.65
CA ILE A 330 -5.57 -7.49 1.07
C ILE A 330 -4.99 -6.42 1.99
N GLY A 331 -4.39 -5.39 1.42
CA GLY A 331 -3.74 -4.35 2.23
C GLY A 331 -3.11 -3.25 1.41
N THR A 332 -2.01 -2.71 1.91
CA THR A 332 -1.31 -1.59 1.30
C THR A 332 -0.07 -2.00 0.50
N ALA A 333 0.49 -3.18 0.77
CA ALA A 333 1.78 -3.58 0.25
C ALA A 333 1.73 -4.00 -1.22
N ASN A 334 2.56 -3.38 -2.06
CA ASN A 334 2.78 -3.87 -3.42
C ASN A 334 3.70 -5.10 -3.40
N PHE A 335 3.75 -5.82 -4.52
CA PHE A 335 4.69 -6.92 -4.72
C PHE A 335 6.06 -6.43 -5.24
N ASP A 336 6.66 -5.46 -4.53
CA ASP A 336 7.92 -4.79 -4.87
C ASP A 336 8.90 -4.70 -3.70
N GLN A 337 10.19 -4.54 -4.00
CA GLN A 337 11.25 -4.45 -2.98
C GLN A 337 11.05 -3.25 -2.05
N ARG A 338 10.44 -2.17 -2.53
CA ARG A 338 10.16 -1.00 -1.73
C ARG A 338 9.16 -1.28 -0.62
N SER A 339 8.09 -2.02 -0.89
CA SER A 339 7.11 -2.48 0.12
C SER A 339 7.74 -3.51 1.06
N PHE A 340 8.56 -4.41 0.52
CA PHE A 340 9.23 -5.43 1.34
C PHE A 340 10.28 -4.84 2.29
N PHE A 341 10.96 -3.76 1.89
CA PHE A 341 12.13 -3.26 2.60
C PHE A 341 12.06 -1.83 3.11
N LEU A 342 11.33 -0.90 2.50
CA LEU A 342 11.44 0.53 2.84
C LEU A 342 10.16 1.16 3.37
N ASN A 343 9.00 0.69 2.91
CA ASN A 343 7.73 1.25 3.30
C ASN A 343 7.21 0.62 4.59
N GLU A 344 6.43 1.43 5.30
CA GLU A 344 5.57 0.96 6.38
C GLU A 344 4.25 0.54 5.76
N GLU A 345 3.92 -0.74 5.89
CA GLU A 345 2.73 -1.35 5.28
C GLU A 345 1.84 -1.99 6.35
N VAL A 346 0.61 -2.29 5.96
CA VAL A 346 -0.37 -3.01 6.78
C VAL A 346 -1.23 -3.88 5.85
N ASN A 347 -1.46 -5.11 6.26
CA ASN A 347 -2.25 -6.07 5.48
C ASN A 347 -3.16 -6.89 6.41
N VAL A 348 -4.23 -7.40 5.82
CA VAL A 348 -5.21 -8.27 6.48
C VAL A 348 -5.14 -9.63 5.80
N GLU A 349 -4.71 -10.66 6.54
CA GLU A 349 -4.89 -12.05 6.13
C GLU A 349 -6.31 -12.48 6.50
N ILE A 350 -7.08 -12.95 5.54
CA ILE A 350 -8.46 -13.36 5.70
C ILE A 350 -8.55 -14.85 5.36
N ASP A 351 -8.97 -15.63 6.35
CA ASP A 351 -9.13 -17.09 6.28
C ASP A 351 -10.63 -17.39 6.31
N ASP A 352 -11.27 -17.15 5.17
CA ASP A 352 -12.70 -17.34 4.95
C ASP A 352 -12.97 -17.66 3.48
N LYS A 353 -13.64 -18.79 3.25
CA LYS A 353 -13.91 -19.32 1.91
C LYS A 353 -14.95 -18.51 1.13
N ALA A 354 -15.97 -17.97 1.80
CA ALA A 354 -17.01 -17.20 1.13
C ALA A 354 -16.44 -15.86 0.67
N PHE A 355 -15.76 -15.15 1.57
CA PHE A 355 -15.09 -13.89 1.27
C PHE A 355 -14.01 -14.06 0.20
N THR A 356 -13.16 -15.08 0.30
CA THR A 356 -12.11 -15.32 -0.71
C THR A 356 -12.69 -15.56 -2.10
N LYS A 357 -13.84 -16.24 -2.20
CA LYS A 357 -14.55 -16.43 -3.47
C LYS A 357 -15.11 -15.13 -4.04
N GLU A 358 -15.65 -14.25 -3.20
CA GLU A 358 -16.13 -12.92 -3.61
C GLU A 358 -14.99 -12.08 -4.19
N VAL A 359 -13.85 -12.05 -3.50
CA VAL A 359 -12.63 -11.38 -3.99
C VAL A 359 -12.17 -11.98 -5.31
N TYR A 360 -12.16 -13.32 -5.41
CA TYR A 360 -11.73 -13.99 -6.64
C TYR A 360 -12.67 -13.71 -7.82
N ALA A 361 -13.98 -13.65 -7.61
CA ALA A 361 -14.94 -13.29 -8.65
C ALA A 361 -14.67 -11.87 -9.19
N THR A 362 -14.35 -10.92 -8.30
CA THR A 362 -13.94 -9.56 -8.70
C THR A 362 -12.66 -9.59 -9.54
N ILE A 363 -11.69 -10.43 -9.15
CA ILE A 363 -10.45 -10.63 -9.91
C ILE A 363 -10.71 -11.26 -11.29
N GLU A 364 -11.68 -12.16 -11.43
CA GLU A 364 -12.06 -12.74 -12.73
C GLU A 364 -12.61 -11.67 -13.69
N GLU A 365 -13.36 -10.70 -13.18
CA GLU A 365 -13.78 -9.53 -13.97
C GLU A 365 -12.58 -8.68 -14.41
N ASP A 366 -11.57 -8.52 -13.54
CA ASP A 366 -10.31 -7.84 -13.89
C ASP A 366 -9.52 -8.60 -14.97
N ILE A 367 -9.51 -9.94 -14.90
CA ILE A 367 -8.88 -10.80 -15.91
C ILE A 367 -9.57 -10.64 -17.26
N ASN A 368 -10.91 -10.58 -17.29
CA ASN A 368 -11.68 -10.37 -18.52
C ASN A 368 -11.39 -9.00 -19.17
N ARG A 369 -10.97 -8.02 -18.36
CA ARG A 369 -10.54 -6.68 -18.78
C ARG A 369 -9.02 -6.56 -18.95
N SER A 370 -8.35 -7.69 -19.11
CA SER A 370 -6.89 -7.79 -19.25
C SER A 370 -6.47 -8.54 -20.51
N GLU A 371 -5.27 -8.23 -20.99
CA GLU A 371 -4.61 -8.98 -22.06
C GLU A 371 -3.65 -10.01 -21.45
N LEU A 372 -3.73 -11.27 -21.87
CA LEU A 372 -2.73 -12.27 -21.52
C LEU A 372 -1.40 -11.98 -22.25
N LEU A 373 -0.34 -11.77 -21.47
CA LEU A 373 1.01 -11.57 -22.00
C LEU A 373 1.61 -12.91 -22.46
N THR A 374 1.56 -13.16 -23.76
CA THR A 374 2.17 -14.36 -24.35
C THR A 374 3.69 -14.25 -24.45
N LYS A 375 4.40 -15.39 -24.55
CA LYS A 375 5.85 -15.42 -24.84
C LYS A 375 6.20 -14.71 -26.15
N GLU A 376 5.31 -14.78 -27.15
CA GLU A 376 5.49 -14.13 -28.44
C GLU A 376 5.41 -12.61 -28.30
N ASN A 377 4.35 -12.09 -27.64
CA ASN A 377 4.19 -10.66 -27.39
C ASN A 377 5.31 -10.13 -26.49
N PHE A 378 5.76 -10.94 -25.53
CA PHE A 378 6.94 -10.62 -24.73
C PHE A 378 8.17 -10.41 -25.61
N LYS A 379 8.44 -11.24 -26.64
CA LYS A 379 9.61 -11.05 -27.52
C LYS A 379 9.56 -9.81 -28.40
N LYS A 380 8.37 -9.26 -28.69
CA LYS A 380 8.16 -8.08 -29.56
C LYS A 380 8.53 -6.74 -28.91
N ARG A 381 9.31 -6.74 -27.82
CA ARG A 381 9.81 -5.52 -27.16
C ARG A 381 10.72 -4.70 -28.07
N THR A 382 10.59 -3.39 -27.98
CA THR A 382 11.39 -2.46 -28.80
C THR A 382 12.85 -2.44 -28.33
N PHE A 383 13.78 -2.17 -29.25
CA PHE A 383 15.21 -2.10 -28.92
C PHE A 383 15.52 -1.07 -27.81
N ARG A 384 14.73 0.01 -27.72
CA ARG A 384 14.86 1.04 -26.68
C ARG A 384 14.39 0.61 -25.29
N GLN A 385 13.61 -0.46 -25.18
CA GLN A 385 13.14 -0.97 -23.88
C GLN A 385 14.25 -1.67 -23.09
N ARG A 386 15.19 -2.36 -23.75
CA ARG A 386 16.21 -3.17 -23.07
C ARG A 386 17.18 -2.35 -22.18
N PRO A 387 17.70 -1.18 -22.59
CA PRO A 387 18.51 -0.37 -21.69
C PRO A 387 17.73 0.16 -20.49
N ALA A 388 16.46 0.51 -20.69
CA ALA A 388 15.58 0.97 -19.61
C ALA A 388 15.23 -0.17 -18.63
N GLU A 389 15.08 -1.41 -19.11
CA GLU A 389 14.93 -2.62 -18.29
C GLU A 389 16.15 -2.82 -17.37
N TRP A 390 17.37 -2.67 -17.91
CA TRP A 390 18.60 -2.80 -17.11
C TRP A 390 18.70 -1.71 -16.04
N LEU A 391 18.41 -0.46 -16.40
CA LEU A 391 18.40 0.65 -15.44
C LEU A 391 17.32 0.45 -14.37
N GLY A 392 16.10 0.07 -14.77
CA GLY A 392 15.00 -0.24 -13.85
C GLY A 392 15.38 -1.37 -12.90
N ARG A 393 16.06 -2.41 -13.39
CA ARG A 393 16.56 -3.50 -12.54
C ARG A 393 17.59 -3.03 -11.52
N ALA A 394 18.54 -2.20 -11.95
CA ALA A 394 19.56 -1.64 -11.05
C ALA A 394 18.94 -0.77 -9.94
N LEU A 395 17.83 -0.10 -10.23
CA LEU A 395 17.10 0.75 -9.29
C LEU A 395 15.97 0.03 -8.53
N SER A 396 15.77 -1.28 -8.76
CA SER A 396 14.63 -2.05 -8.24
C SER A 396 14.42 -1.99 -6.73
N TYR A 397 15.45 -1.72 -5.94
CA TYR A 397 15.33 -1.54 -4.49
C TYR A 397 14.53 -0.29 -4.09
N PHE A 398 14.54 0.74 -4.94
CA PHE A 398 13.92 2.04 -4.67
C PHE A 398 12.64 2.30 -5.48
N LEU A 399 12.42 1.51 -6.54
CA LEU A 399 11.18 1.44 -7.31
C LEU A 399 10.14 0.68 -6.49
#